data_AF-A0A3L7X3U8-F1
#
_entry.id   AF-A0A3L7X3U8-F1
#
_cell.length_a   1.000
_cell.length_b   1.000
_cell.length_c   1.000
_cell.angle_alpha   90.00
_cell.angle_beta   90.00
_cell.angle_gamma   90.00
#
_symmetry.space_group_name_H-M   'P 1'
#
loop_
_entity.id
_entity.type
_entity.pdbx_description
1 polymer ?
#
loop_
_entity_poly.entity_id
_entity_poly.type
_entity_poly.pdbx_seq_one_letter_code
_entity_poly.pdbx_strand_id
1 'polypeptide(L)' 'MKIHLQYGRDGLDIDLPGDNVTVLRPQFVPGLADEQAAFVEAARAPIASSPLAEKIAATDRVAVVI' A
#
# COMPACT_ATOMS: atom_id res chain seq x y z
N MET A 1 15.09 -7.67 -24.60
CA MET A 1 14.00 -7.86 -23.62
C MET A 1 13.34 -6.51 -23.38
N LYS A 2 12.07 -6.37 -23.77
CA LYS A 2 11.31 -5.12 -23.59
C LYS A 2 10.81 -4.97 -22.15
N ILE A 3 11.11 -3.84 -21.51
CA ILE A 3 10.75 -3.53 -20.13
C ILE A 3 10.24 -2.09 -20.07
N HIS A 4 9.20 -1.86 -19.28
CA HIS A 4 8.72 -0.54 -18.93
C HIS A 4 9.28 -0.11 -17.57
N LEU A 5 10.09 0.95 -17.54
CA LEU A 5 10.65 1.54 -16.34
C LEU A 5 9.76 2.68 -15.83
N GLN A 6 9.54 2.72 -14.52
CA GLN A 6 8.82 3.81 -13.85
C GLN A 6 9.72 5.05 -13.75
N TYR A 7 9.91 5.75 -14.87
CA TYR A 7 10.73 6.95 -14.98
C TYR A 7 9.90 8.13 -15.52
N GLY A 8 9.85 9.24 -14.77
CA GLY A 8 9.02 10.39 -15.13
C GLY A 8 7.54 10.16 -14.83
N ARG A 9 6.66 10.69 -15.68
CA ARG A 9 5.20 10.60 -15.51
C ARG A 9 4.60 9.40 -16.25
N ASP A 10 5.08 9.18 -17.48
CA ASP A 10 4.50 8.19 -18.40
C ASP A 10 5.33 6.90 -18.46
N GLY A 11 6.50 6.88 -17.80
CA GLY A 11 7.45 5.78 -17.84
C GLY A 11 8.33 5.79 -19.10
N LEU A 12 9.19 4.79 -19.18
CA LEU A 12 10.17 4.63 -20.25
C LEU A 12 10.22 3.18 -20.71
N ASP A 13 9.86 2.96 -21.97
CA ASP A 13 10.05 1.66 -22.61
C ASP A 13 11.49 1.52 -23.11
N ILE A 14 12.15 0.45 -22.66
CA ILE A 14 13.52 0.12 -23.08
C ILE A 14 13.60 -1.32 -23.58
N ASP A 15 14.58 -1.57 -24.44
CA ASP A 15 14.97 -2.92 -24.84
C ASP A 15 16.36 -3.23 -24.30
N LEU A 16 16.45 -4.13 -23.34
CA LEU A 16 17.71 -4.55 -22.72
C LEU A 16 18.22 -5.86 -23.34
N PRO A 17 19.54 -6.02 -23.55
CA PRO A 17 20.10 -7.32 -23.89
C PRO A 17 19.78 -8.34 -22.78
N GLY A 18 19.49 -9.57 -23.17
CA GLY A 18 19.09 -10.62 -22.21
C GLY A 18 20.26 -11.16 -21.37
N ASP A 19 21.50 -10.89 -21.77
CA ASP A 19 22.69 -11.43 -21.14
C ASP A 19 22.96 -10.74 -19.81
N ASN A 20 23.13 -11.52 -18.74
CA ASN A 20 23.43 -11.04 -17.38
C ASN A 20 22.39 -10.09 -16.77
N VAL A 21 21.11 -10.19 -17.17
CA VAL A 21 20.03 -9.37 -16.61
C VAL A 21 19.03 -10.21 -15.82
N THR A 22 18.69 -9.78 -14.61
CA THR A 22 17.58 -10.32 -13.81
C THR A 22 16.63 -9.19 -13.42
N VAL A 23 15.34 -9.37 -13.69
CA VAL A 23 14.31 -8.37 -13.36
C VAL A 23 13.50 -8.86 -12.15
N LEU A 24 13.61 -8.14 -11.04
CA LEU A 24 12.79 -8.39 -9.85
C LEU A 24 11.57 -7.47 -9.90
N ARG A 25 10.37 -8.02 -9.68
CA ARG A 25 9.12 -7.27 -9.66
C ARG A 25 8.29 -7.63 -8.42
N PRO A 26 7.60 -6.67 -7.80
CA PRO A 26 6.61 -6.99 -6.79
C PRO A 26 5.53 -7.91 -7.36
N GLN A 27 4.98 -8.77 -6.51
CA GLN A 27 3.74 -9.46 -6.85
C GLN A 27 2.61 -8.43 -6.72
N PHE A 28 1.92 -8.18 -7.84
CA PHE A 28 0.72 -7.35 -7.80
C PHE A 28 -0.37 -8.08 -7.02
N VAL A 29 -0.95 -7.39 -6.04
CA VAL A 29 -2.15 -7.83 -5.32
C VAL A 29 -3.26 -6.86 -5.70
N PRO A 30 -4.41 -7.33 -6.20
CA PRO A 30 -5.51 -6.44 -6.53
C PRO A 30 -5.98 -5.68 -5.28
N GLY A 31 -6.40 -4.43 -5.49
CA GLY A 31 -7.06 -3.64 -4.46
C GLY A 31 -8.32 -4.34 -3.95
N LEU A 32 -8.76 -3.93 -2.75
CA LEU A 32 -9.98 -4.45 -2.16
C LEU A 32 -11.19 -3.96 -2.97
N ALA A 33 -12.24 -4.77 -3.03
CA ALA A 33 -13.45 -4.42 -3.79
C ALA A 33 -14.14 -3.16 -3.22
N ASP A 34 -14.10 -2.99 -1.90
CA ASP A 34 -14.53 -1.79 -1.19
C ASP A 34 -13.46 -1.42 -0.16
N GLU A 35 -12.57 -0.50 -0.56
CA GLU A 35 -11.45 -0.06 0.28
C GLU A 35 -11.93 0.65 1.54
N GLN A 36 -13.03 1.41 1.46
CA GLN A 36 -13.57 2.16 2.59
C GLN A 36 -14.13 1.19 3.63
N ALA A 37 -14.99 0.25 3.23
CA ALA A 37 -15.57 -0.71 4.15
C ALA A 37 -14.48 -1.58 4.80
N ALA A 38 -13.51 -2.04 4.03
CA ALA A 38 -12.43 -2.87 4.56
C ALA A 38 -11.55 -2.12 5.58
N PHE A 39 -11.24 -0.84 5.34
CA PHE A 39 -10.51 -0.02 6.30
C PHE A 39 -11.30 0.15 7.61
N VAL A 40 -12.59 0.45 7.52
CA VAL A 40 -13.45 0.62 8.71
C VAL A 40 -13.49 -0.66 9.54
N GLU A 41 -13.63 -1.82 8.90
CA GLU A 41 -13.63 -3.11 9.60
C GLU A 41 -12.26 -3.41 10.23
N ALA A 42 -11.15 -3.15 9.53
CA ALA A 42 -9.81 -3.32 10.09
C ALA A 42 -9.57 -2.41 11.31
N ALA A 43 -10.05 -1.17 11.28
CA ALA A 43 -9.93 -0.24 12.41
C ALA A 43 -10.77 -0.67 13.63
N ARG A 44 -11.89 -1.39 13.40
CA ARG A 44 -12.75 -1.95 14.45
C ARG A 44 -12.25 -3.27 15.01
N ALA A 45 -11.43 -4.02 14.28
CA ALA A 45 -10.84 -5.29 14.70
C ALA A 45 -9.31 -5.26 14.57
N PRO A 46 -8.59 -4.44 15.36
CA PRO A 46 -7.15 -4.29 15.22
C PRO A 46 -6.40 -5.56 15.67
N ILE A 47 -5.23 -5.77 15.08
CA ILE A 47 -4.35 -6.89 15.42
C ILE A 47 -3.66 -6.59 16.76
N ALA A 48 -3.78 -7.52 17.71
CA ALA A 48 -3.07 -7.49 19.00
C ALA A 48 -3.28 -6.21 19.83
N SER A 49 -4.43 -5.56 19.69
CA SER A 49 -4.79 -4.36 20.43
C SER A 49 -6.31 -4.27 20.59
N SER A 50 -6.80 -3.39 21.47
CA SER A 50 -8.21 -2.99 21.49
C SER A 50 -8.51 -1.96 20.41
N PRO A 51 -9.76 -1.86 19.92
CA PRO A 51 -10.21 -0.81 19.01
C PRO A 51 -9.84 0.59 19.51
N LEU A 52 -9.49 1.50 18.59
CA LEU A 52 -9.10 2.86 18.98
C LEU A 52 -10.19 3.57 19.79
N ALA A 53 -11.46 3.35 19.43
CA ALA A 53 -12.62 3.91 20.12
C ALA A 53 -12.70 3.53 21.62
N GLU A 54 -12.07 2.44 22.03
CA GLU A 54 -12.00 2.02 23.44
C GLU A 54 -10.81 2.64 24.19
N LYS A 55 -9.87 3.26 23.48
CA LYS A 55 -8.64 3.82 24.04
C LYS A 55 -8.66 5.35 24.18
N ILE A 56 -9.63 6.02 23.57
CA ILE A 56 -9.71 7.49 23.54
C ILE A 56 -11.02 7.97 24.16
N ALA A 57 -10.95 9.07 24.88
CA ALA A 57 -12.08 9.79 25.42
C ALA A 57 -12.30 11.11 24.66
N ALA A 58 -13.51 11.67 24.77
CA ALA A 58 -13.86 12.95 24.14
C ALA A 58 -13.02 14.13 24.68
N THR A 59 -12.40 13.98 25.85
CA THR A 59 -11.54 14.98 26.48
C THR A 59 -10.08 14.87 26.08
N ASP A 60 -9.69 13.82 25.36
CA ASP A 60 -8.30 13.58 25.02
C ASP A 60 -7.84 14.55 23.92
N ARG A 61 -6.61 15.05 24.08
CA ARG A 61 -5.92 15.78 23.03
C ARG A 61 -5.12 14.80 22.19
N VAL A 62 -5.63 14.51 21.00
CA VAL A 62 -5.07 13.50 20.09
C VAL A 62 -4.24 14.18 18.99
N ALA A 63 -3.15 13.54 18.58
CA ALA A 63 -2.41 13.87 17.37
C ALA A 63 -2.48 12.69 16.39
N VAL A 64 -2.73 12.97 15.11
CA VAL A 64 -2.71 11.97 14.03
C VAL A 64 -1.50 12.25 13.17
N VAL A 65 -0.61 11.27 13.04
CA VAL A 65 0.55 11.35 12.14
C VAL A 65 0.15 10.73 10.81
N ILE A 66 0.33 11.49 9.74
CA ILE A 66 0.06 11.09 8.34
C ILE A 66 1.35 11.02 7.54
#